data_AF-A0A6B3H9H0-F1
#
_entry.id   AF-A0A6B3H9H0-F1
#
_cell.length_a   1.000
_cell.length_b   1.000
_cell.length_c   1.000
_cell.angle_alpha   90.00
_cell.angle_beta   90.00
_cell.angle_gamma   90.00
#
_symmetry.space_group_name_H-M   'P 1'
#
loop_
_entity.id
_entity.type
_entity.pdbx_description
1 polymer ?
#
loop_
_entity_poly.entity_id
_entity_poly.type
_entity_poly.pdbx_seq_one_letter_code
_entity_poly.pdbx_strand_id
1 'polypeptide(L)'
;MSLTSILLTVLGIAVFVVGLLFSIAWHELGHLSTAKMFGIRVPQYMVGFGPTLWSKQKGDTEYGIKAIPAGGYIRMIGMFPPGADGRIEARSTSPWRGMIEDARSAAYEELEPGDEKRLFYTRKPWKR
;
A
#
# COMPACT_ATOMS: atom_id res chain seq x y z
N MET A 1 -35.98 4.81 21.23
CA MET A 1 -35.48 5.86 20.32
C MET A 1 -36.56 6.21 19.33
N SER A 2 -36.73 7.48 18.96
CA SER A 2 -37.67 7.85 17.88
C SER A 2 -37.11 7.44 16.51
N LEU A 3 -37.98 7.30 15.51
CA LEU A 3 -37.56 7.04 14.12
C LEU A 3 -36.56 8.09 13.63
N THR A 4 -36.80 9.36 13.94
CA THR A 4 -35.90 10.47 13.63
C THR A 4 -34.52 10.27 14.26
N SER A 5 -34.45 9.85 15.53
CA SER A 5 -33.17 9.56 16.19
C SER A 5 -32.42 8.42 15.49
N ILE A 6 -33.11 7.34 15.10
CA ILE A 6 -32.49 6.21 14.39
C ILE A 6 -31.91 6.68 13.05
N LEU A 7 -32.68 7.44 12.27
CA LEU A 7 -32.23 7.95 10.97
C LEU A 7 -31.00 8.86 11.10
N LEU A 8 -31.01 9.78 12.07
CA LEU A 8 -29.88 10.67 12.32
C LEU A 8 -28.64 9.92 12.80
N THR A 9 -28.80 8.88 13.63
CA THR A 9 -27.67 8.03 14.07
C THR A 9 -27.07 7.28 12.89
N VAL A 10 -27.89 6.64 12.05
CA VAL A 10 -27.40 5.91 10.86
C VAL A 10 -26.69 6.85 9.89
N LEU A 11 -27.25 8.04 9.66
CA LEU A 11 -26.62 9.07 8.84
C LEU A 11 -25.28 9.52 9.42
N GLY A 12 -25.22 9.77 10.72
CA GLY A 12 -23.98 10.17 11.41
C GLY A 12 -22.88 9.11 11.28
N ILE A 13 -23.22 7.83 11.45
CA ILE A 13 -22.28 6.71 11.27
C ILE A 13 -21.80 6.66 9.81
N ALA A 14 -22.70 6.77 8.84
CA ALA A 14 -22.36 6.74 7.42
C ALA A 14 -21.40 7.88 7.05
N VAL A 15 -21.68 9.11 7.50
CA VAL A 15 -20.82 10.27 7.29
C VAL A 15 -19.44 10.07 7.93
N PHE A 16 -19.40 9.54 9.16
CA PHE A 16 -18.13 9.24 9.83
C PHE A 16 -17.28 8.23 9.05
N VAL A 17 -17.88 7.12 8.60
CA VAL A 17 -17.17 6.08 7.82
C VAL A 17 -16.64 6.65 6.50
N VAL A 18 -17.46 7.43 5.79
CA VAL A 18 -17.02 8.08 4.54
C VAL A 18 -15.90 9.08 4.80
N GLY A 19 -16.00 9.88 5.86
CA GLY A 19 -14.97 10.84 6.26
C GLY A 19 -13.65 10.15 6.64
N LEU A 20 -13.72 9.03 7.36
CA LEU A 20 -12.55 8.22 7.71
C LEU A 20 -11.88 7.65 6.46
N LEU A 21 -12.65 7.03 5.56
CA LEU A 21 -12.14 6.49 4.30
C LEU A 21 -11.49 7.58 3.43
N PHE A 22 -12.12 8.76 3.36
CA PHE A 22 -11.56 9.91 2.67
C PHE A 22 -10.24 10.37 3.29
N SER A 23 -10.15 10.45 4.62
CA SER A 23 -8.93 10.84 5.33
C SER A 23 -7.78 9.86 5.07
N ILE A 24 -8.05 8.56 5.11
CA ILE A 24 -7.08 7.51 4.79
C ILE A 24 -6.62 7.65 3.33
N ALA A 25 -7.56 7.73 2.39
CA ALA A 25 -7.25 7.90 0.98
C ALA A 25 -6.37 9.15 0.75
N TRP A 26 -6.72 10.27 1.38
CA TRP A 26 -5.95 11.50 1.28
C TRP A 26 -4.52 11.36 1.84
N HIS A 27 -4.36 10.66 2.96
CA HIS A 27 -3.06 10.36 3.55
C HIS A 27 -2.18 9.54 2.59
N GLU A 28 -2.70 8.42 2.09
CA GLU A 28 -2.00 7.55 1.14
C GLU A 28 -1.69 8.27 -0.18
N LEU A 29 -2.56 9.20 -0.60
CA LEU A 29 -2.33 10.01 -1.79
C LEU A 29 -1.12 10.93 -1.63
N GLY A 30 -0.87 11.43 -0.41
CA GLY A 30 0.35 12.18 -0.08
C GLY A 30 1.62 11.36 -0.30
N HIS A 31 1.62 10.11 0.17
CA HIS A 31 2.74 9.18 -0.05
C HIS A 31 2.93 8.86 -1.53
N LEU A 32 1.83 8.54 -2.23
CA LEU A 32 1.85 8.26 -3.68
C LEU A 32 2.42 9.43 -4.48
N SER A 33 1.97 10.65 -4.16
CA SER A 33 2.40 11.87 -4.86
C SER A 33 3.89 12.11 -4.65
N THR A 34 4.36 11.94 -3.41
CA THR A 34 5.77 12.11 -3.04
C THR A 34 6.66 11.07 -3.71
N ALA A 35 6.24 9.80 -3.71
CA ALA A 35 6.93 8.71 -4.39
C ALA A 35 7.05 8.97 -5.91
N LYS A 36 5.95 9.37 -6.56
CA LYS A 36 5.93 9.71 -7.99
C LYS A 36 6.80 10.92 -8.31
N MET A 37 6.83 11.93 -7.44
CA MET A 37 7.71 13.10 -7.59
C MET A 37 9.20 12.72 -7.55
N PHE A 38 9.59 11.72 -6.76
CA PHE A 38 10.95 11.18 -6.73
C PHE A 38 11.21 10.06 -7.76
N GLY A 39 10.29 9.85 -8.70
CA GLY A 39 10.39 8.86 -9.75
C GLY A 39 10.33 7.41 -9.25
N ILE A 40 9.86 7.18 -8.03
CA ILE A 40 9.67 5.85 -7.45
C ILE A 40 8.39 5.27 -8.04
N ARG A 41 8.42 4.02 -8.47
CA ARG A 41 7.21 3.35 -8.95
C ARG A 41 6.41 2.83 -7.78
N VAL A 42 5.10 2.97 -7.89
CA VAL A 42 4.15 2.55 -6.87
C VAL A 42 3.14 1.61 -7.53
N PRO A 43 3.38 0.29 -7.52
CA PRO A 43 2.50 -0.70 -8.15
C PRO A 43 1.07 -0.69 -7.59
N GLN A 44 0.89 -0.45 -6.29
CA GLN A 44 -0.44 -0.48 -5.66
C GLN A 44 -0.69 0.72 -4.78
N TYR A 45 -1.92 1.24 -4.88
CA TYR A 45 -2.54 2.21 -4.00
C TYR A 45 -3.89 1.64 -3.58
N MET A 46 -4.04 1.30 -2.30
CA MET A 46 -5.22 0.60 -1.79
C MET A 46 -5.78 1.30 -0.58
N VAL A 47 -7.08 1.57 -0.60
CA VAL A 47 -7.83 2.08 0.55
C VAL A 47 -8.57 0.91 1.18
N GLY A 48 -8.23 0.58 2.42
CA GLY A 48 -8.75 -0.56 3.17
C GLY A 48 -7.84 -1.78 3.15
N PHE A 49 -8.31 -2.85 3.81
CA PHE A 49 -7.66 -4.16 3.88
C PHE A 49 -8.60 -5.31 3.48
N GLY A 50 -8.02 -6.50 3.34
CA GLY A 50 -8.77 -7.72 3.00
C GLY A 50 -9.06 -7.84 1.50
N PRO A 51 -10.18 -8.49 1.12
CA PRO A 51 -10.53 -8.72 -0.28
C PRO A 51 -10.78 -7.40 -1.00
N THR A 52 -10.33 -7.33 -2.25
CA THR A 52 -10.53 -6.18 -3.12
C THR A 52 -12.00 -6.13 -3.56
N LEU A 53 -12.69 -5.04 -3.23
CA LEU A 53 -14.06 -4.81 -3.70
C LEU A 53 -14.04 -4.27 -5.13
N TRP A 54 -13.08 -3.39 -5.40
CA TRP A 54 -12.89 -2.79 -6.71
C TRP A 54 -11.45 -2.32 -6.88
N SER A 55 -10.88 -2.49 -8.06
CA SER A 55 -9.62 -1.89 -8.44
C SER A 55 -9.57 -1.54 -9.92
N LYS A 56 -8.66 -0.63 -10.28
CA LYS A 56 -8.40 -0.22 -11.65
C LYS A 56 -6.92 0.11 -11.83
N GLN A 57 -6.30 -0.49 -12.83
CA GLN A 57 -4.95 -0.15 -13.27
C GLN A 57 -4.94 1.20 -14.00
N LYS A 58 -4.05 2.11 -13.62
CA LYS A 58 -3.78 3.36 -14.34
C LYS A 58 -2.28 3.65 -14.35
N GLY A 59 -1.67 3.45 -15.53
CA GLY A 59 -0.22 3.52 -15.68
C GLY A 59 0.45 2.47 -14.81
N ASP A 60 1.45 2.89 -14.05
CA ASP A 60 2.24 2.05 -13.15
C ASP A 60 1.54 1.68 -11.83
N THR A 61 0.31 2.18 -11.58
CA THR A 61 -0.36 2.04 -10.27
C THR A 61 -1.75 1.43 -10.40
N GLU A 62 -2.00 0.37 -9.64
CA GLU A 62 -3.32 -0.17 -9.37
C GLU A 62 -3.98 0.64 -8.25
N TYR A 63 -5.13 1.26 -8.53
CA TYR A 63 -5.91 2.00 -7.55
C TYR A 63 -7.11 1.17 -7.13
N GLY A 64 -7.29 0.91 -5.83
CA GLY A 64 -8.39 0.07 -5.37
C GLY A 64 -8.93 0.39 -3.99
N ILE A 65 -10.10 -0.20 -3.71
CA ILE A 65 -10.81 -0.16 -2.44
C ILE A 65 -11.03 -1.59 -1.97
N LYS A 66 -10.75 -1.84 -0.70
CA LYS A 66 -10.88 -3.15 -0.05
C LYS A 66 -11.99 -3.15 1.00
N ALA A 67 -12.45 -4.34 1.36
CA ALA A 67 -13.66 -4.52 2.16
C ALA A 67 -13.56 -3.98 3.60
N ILE A 68 -12.36 -3.96 4.18
CA ILE A 68 -12.16 -3.57 5.58
C ILE A 68 -11.67 -2.11 5.62
N PRO A 69 -12.47 -1.13 6.09
CA PRO A 69 -12.12 0.29 6.07
C PRO A 69 -11.22 0.70 7.25
N ALA A 70 -10.27 -0.15 7.65
CA ALA A 70 -9.45 0.04 8.86
C ALA A 70 -8.05 0.64 8.59
N GLY A 71 -7.79 1.13 7.38
CA GLY A 71 -6.52 1.73 6.98
C GLY A 71 -6.36 1.76 5.46
N GLY A 72 -5.15 1.96 4.98
CA GLY A 72 -4.79 1.94 3.56
C GLY A 72 -3.30 1.65 3.42
N TYR A 73 -2.85 1.42 2.20
CA TYR A 73 -1.43 1.24 1.93
C TYR A 73 -1.05 1.62 0.51
N ILE A 74 0.18 2.09 0.34
CA ILE A 74 0.89 2.09 -0.93
C ILE A 74 2.01 1.05 -0.94
N ARG A 75 2.20 0.38 -2.06
CA ARG A 75 3.36 -0.51 -2.26
C ARG A 75 4.34 0.20 -3.16
N MET A 76 5.55 0.43 -2.67
CA MET A 76 6.63 1.03 -3.44
C MET A 76 7.69 -0.02 -3.74
N ILE A 77 8.25 0.02 -4.95
CA ILE A 77 9.36 -0.86 -5.29
C ILE A 77 10.60 -0.53 -4.46
N GLY A 78 11.34 -1.57 -4.08
CA GLY A 78 12.55 -1.41 -3.28
C GLY A 78 12.31 -0.92 -1.85
N MET A 79 11.14 -1.19 -1.26
CA MET A 79 10.94 -1.04 0.19
C MET A 79 11.82 -2.02 0.98
N PHE A 80 12.03 -3.22 0.44
CA PHE A 80 12.95 -4.21 1.01
C PHE A 80 14.30 -4.14 0.27
N PRO A 81 15.41 -3.92 0.97
CA PRO A 81 16.73 -4.02 0.37
C PRO A 81 17.08 -5.48 0.08
N PRO A 82 18.00 -5.72 -0.88
CA PRO A 82 18.50 -7.07 -1.16
C PRO A 82 19.27 -7.62 0.03
N GLY A 83 19.34 -8.95 0.14
CA GLY A 83 20.21 -9.65 1.09
C GLY A 83 21.66 -9.19 0.96
N ALA A 84 22.43 -9.34 2.04
CA ALA A 84 23.82 -8.85 2.15
C ALA A 84 24.79 -9.44 1.09
N ASP A 85 24.39 -10.53 0.45
CA ASP A 85 25.08 -11.30 -0.58
C ASP A 85 24.56 -11.02 -1.99
N GLY A 86 23.56 -10.15 -2.15
CA GLY A 86 22.93 -9.84 -3.45
C GLY A 86 22.14 -11.02 -4.04
N ARG A 87 21.98 -12.11 -3.27
CA ARG A 87 21.20 -13.29 -3.65
C ARG A 87 19.91 -13.34 -2.85
N ILE A 88 18.88 -13.91 -3.46
CA ILE A 88 17.63 -14.28 -2.78
C ILE A 88 17.90 -15.66 -2.17
N GLU A 89 18.55 -15.75 -1.01
CA GLU A 89 18.98 -17.05 -0.47
C GLU A 89 18.38 -17.43 0.89
N ALA A 90 18.06 -18.73 0.92
CA ALA A 90 17.59 -19.63 1.97
C ALA A 90 16.27 -19.28 2.70
N ARG A 91 15.22 -20.05 2.36
CA ARG A 91 14.04 -20.25 3.22
C ARG A 91 14.49 -20.57 4.64
N SER A 92 14.41 -19.57 5.51
CA SER A 92 14.61 -19.77 6.94
C SER A 92 13.53 -20.72 7.48
N THR A 93 13.92 -21.73 8.25
CA THR A 93 13.01 -22.64 8.97
C THR A 93 12.19 -21.97 10.07
N SER A 94 12.52 -20.74 10.46
CA SER A 94 11.69 -19.93 11.37
C SER A 94 10.46 -19.37 10.64
N PRO A 95 9.23 -19.61 11.14
CA PRO A 95 7.99 -19.12 10.53
C PRO A 95 7.98 -17.61 10.28
N TRP A 96 8.48 -16.82 11.24
CA TRP A 96 8.52 -15.37 11.15
C TRP A 96 9.50 -14.86 10.08
N ARG A 97 10.67 -15.48 9.99
CA ARG A 97 11.65 -15.14 8.94
C ARG A 97 11.18 -15.61 7.56
N GLY A 98 10.47 -16.73 7.49
CA GLY A 98 9.81 -17.20 6.26
C GLY A 98 8.84 -16.15 5.72
N MET A 99 7.97 -15.59 6.57
CA MET A 99 7.03 -14.53 6.15
C MET A 99 7.73 -13.26 5.64
N ILE A 100 8.87 -12.87 6.24
CA ILE A 100 9.66 -11.72 5.79
C ILE A 100 10.29 -12.02 4.42
N GLU A 101 10.79 -13.24 4.21
CA GLU A 101 11.37 -13.65 2.94
C GLU A 101 10.31 -13.74 1.84
N ASP A 102 9.12 -14.26 2.15
CA ASP A 102 8.00 -14.32 1.21
C ASP A 102 7.55 -12.90 0.80
N ALA A 103 7.45 -11.98 1.76
CA ALA A 103 7.13 -10.58 1.49
C ALA A 103 8.22 -9.89 0.65
N ARG A 104 9.49 -10.22 0.90
CA ARG A 104 10.62 -9.73 0.11
C ARG A 104 10.56 -10.29 -1.32
N SER A 105 10.38 -11.60 -1.49
CA SER A 105 10.26 -12.26 -2.80
C SER A 105 9.12 -11.66 -3.62
N ALA A 106 7.93 -11.52 -3.02
CA ALA A 106 6.80 -10.90 -3.68
C ALA A 106 7.06 -9.45 -4.11
N ALA A 107 7.88 -8.70 -3.37
CA ALA A 107 8.29 -7.36 -3.76
C ALA A 107 9.32 -7.35 -4.90
N TYR A 108 10.14 -8.40 -5.04
CA TYR A 108 11.09 -8.56 -6.14
C TYR A 108 10.42 -9.03 -7.43
N GLU A 109 9.39 -9.85 -7.34
CA GLU A 109 8.58 -10.30 -8.50
C GLU A 109 7.88 -9.12 -9.21
N GLU A 110 7.64 -8.02 -8.51
CA GLU A 110 7.05 -6.79 -9.07
C GLU A 110 8.05 -5.86 -9.76
N LEU A 111 9.35 -6.21 -9.78
CA LEU A 111 10.36 -5.43 -10.48
C LEU A 111 10.29 -5.68 -11.98
N GLU A 112 10.18 -4.59 -12.74
CA GLU A 112 10.20 -4.57 -14.19
C GLU A 112 11.59 -4.15 -14.71
N PRO A 113 11.94 -4.50 -15.96
CA PRO A 113 13.14 -3.97 -16.60
C PRO A 113 13.11 -2.43 -16.66
N GLY A 114 14.16 -1.77 -16.16
CA GLY A 114 14.27 -0.30 -16.08
C GLY A 114 14.03 0.31 -14.69
N ASP A 115 13.74 -0.53 -13.71
CA ASP A 115 13.41 -0.13 -12.33
C ASP A 115 14.59 0.22 -11.46
N GLU A 116 15.79 -0.15 -11.90
CA GLU A 116 17.06 -0.08 -11.18
C GLU A 116 17.29 1.30 -10.54
N LYS A 117 16.83 2.37 -11.21
CA LYS A 117 16.98 3.77 -10.76
C LYS A 117 15.76 4.32 -10.03
N ARG A 118 14.71 3.53 -9.86
CA ARG A 118 13.39 3.90 -9.28
C ARG A 118 13.13 3.23 -7.92
N LEU A 119 14.10 2.48 -7.39
CA LEU A 119 13.99 1.74 -6.13
C LEU A 119 14.06 2.66 -4.90
N PHE A 120 13.14 2.48 -3.95
CA PHE A 120 13.05 3.29 -2.73
C PHE A 120 14.33 3.24 -1.89
N TYR A 121 14.90 2.06 -1.64
CA TYR A 121 16.14 1.91 -0.85
C TYR A 121 17.37 2.59 -1.47
N THR A 122 17.35 2.95 -2.75
CA THR A 122 18.46 3.68 -3.39
C THR A 122 18.39 5.19 -3.15
N ARG A 123 17.25 5.69 -2.65
CA ARG A 123 17.04 7.12 -2.42
C ARG A 123 17.76 7.61 -1.17
N LYS A 124 18.14 8.89 -1.20
CA LYS A 124 18.68 9.61 -0.03
C LYS A 124 17.60 9.68 1.06
N PRO A 125 17.94 9.67 2.37
CA PRO A 125 16.95 9.55 3.45
C PRO A 125 15.84 10.62 3.45
N TRP A 126 16.09 11.82 2.93
CA TRP A 126 15.09 12.89 2.81
C TRP A 126 14.22 12.82 1.53
N LYS A 127 14.48 11.83 0.68
CA LYS A 127 13.68 11.48 -0.50
C LYS A 127 12.99 10.11 -0.31
N ARG A 128 13.07 9.56 0.90
CA ARG A 128 12.39 8.36 1.37
C ARG A 128 11.20 8.78 2.21
#